data_AF-A0A444YE32-F1
#
_entry.id   AF-A0A444YE32-F1
#
_cell.length_a   1.000
_cell.length_b   1.000
_cell.length_c   1.000
_cell.angle_alpha   90.00
_cell.angle_beta   90.00
_cell.angle_gamma   90.00
#
_symmetry.space_group_name_H-M   'P 1'
#
loop_
_entity.id
_entity.type
_entity.pdbx_description
1 polymer ?
#
loop_
_entity_poly.entity_id
_entity_poly.type
_entity_poly.pdbx_seq_one_letter_code
_entity_poly.pdbx_strand_id
1 'polypeptide(L)'
;MNIHSASAFTFLLCFLAIISPLSFSNVQAQDLTFKYCDKNAKYSMKVSAVKASSNPVVRGVPFTINTTFHSDEAITGGKAQYRLKSDEVDAVYTYESNVCEEKQCPVSAGKHGLILDMRFPAVAPKGTYHMNMTFVDQNGKKLTCIISPFKVDDATTK
;
A
#
# COMPACT_ATOMS: atom_id res chain seq x y z
N MET A 1 -63.61 -27.66 -11.07
CA MET A 1 -63.03 -26.80 -12.12
C MET A 1 -62.15 -25.80 -11.42
N ASN A 2 -60.84 -25.94 -11.60
CA ASN A 2 -59.79 -25.32 -10.80
C ASN A 2 -59.72 -23.82 -11.07
N ILE A 3 -59.72 -23.01 -10.01
CA ILE A 3 -59.64 -21.57 -10.12
C ILE A 3 -58.61 -21.06 -9.09
N HIS A 4 -57.60 -20.37 -9.65
CA HIS A 4 -56.64 -19.45 -9.02
C HIS A 4 -55.43 -20.00 -8.25
N SER A 5 -54.64 -20.85 -8.93
CA SER A 5 -53.18 -20.91 -8.73
C SER A 5 -52.50 -19.76 -9.51
N ALA A 6 -52.64 -18.52 -9.03
CA ALA A 6 -51.98 -17.36 -9.64
C ALA A 6 -51.40 -16.36 -8.62
N SER A 7 -51.75 -16.47 -7.33
CA SER A 7 -51.30 -15.50 -6.31
C SER A 7 -49.97 -15.85 -5.64
N ALA A 8 -49.56 -17.12 -5.67
CA ALA A 8 -48.33 -17.57 -5.02
C ALA A 8 -47.09 -17.37 -5.91
N PHE A 9 -47.27 -17.34 -7.25
CA PHE A 9 -46.16 -17.22 -8.19
C PHE A 9 -45.65 -15.77 -8.33
N THR A 10 -46.53 -14.78 -8.14
CA THR A 10 -46.17 -13.36 -8.21
C THR A 10 -45.42 -12.88 -6.98
N PHE A 11 -45.70 -13.46 -5.80
CA PHE A 11 -44.99 -13.11 -4.56
C PHE A 11 -43.56 -13.69 -4.51
N LEU A 12 -43.32 -14.80 -5.21
CA LEU A 12 -42.00 -15.44 -5.28
C LEU A 12 -41.01 -14.67 -6.18
N LEU A 13 -41.52 -13.89 -7.14
CA LEU A 13 -40.68 -13.06 -8.04
C LEU A 13 -40.21 -11.74 -7.41
N CYS A 14 -40.88 -11.23 -6.36
CA CYS A 14 -40.46 -9.99 -5.69
C CYS A 14 -39.31 -10.18 -4.68
N PHE A 15 -39.11 -11.40 -4.16
CA PHE A 15 -38.05 -11.68 -3.18
C PHE A 15 -36.65 -11.85 -3.79
N LEU A 16 -36.55 -12.06 -5.11
CA LEU A 16 -35.27 -12.25 -5.81
C LEU A 16 -34.59 -10.93 -6.25
N ALA A 17 -35.22 -9.77 -6.02
CA ALA A 17 -34.74 -8.48 -6.52
C ALA A 17 -33.90 -7.65 -5.52
N ILE A 18 -33.63 -8.14 -4.29
CA ILE A 18 -32.89 -7.38 -3.26
C ILE A 18 -31.44 -7.87 -3.06
N ILE A 19 -30.91 -8.70 -3.98
CA ILE A 19 -29.46 -8.90 -4.04
C ILE A 19 -28.89 -7.74 -4.84
N SER A 20 -28.91 -6.54 -4.24
CA SER A 20 -28.08 -5.42 -4.70
C SER A 20 -26.65 -5.94 -4.72
N PRO A 21 -25.96 -6.03 -5.87
CA PRO A 21 -24.55 -6.34 -5.86
C PRO A 21 -23.89 -5.19 -5.11
N LEU A 22 -23.45 -5.44 -3.87
CA LEU A 22 -22.46 -4.61 -3.20
C LEU A 22 -21.38 -4.41 -4.26
N SER A 23 -21.30 -3.19 -4.78
CA SER A 23 -20.31 -2.83 -5.77
C SER A 23 -18.99 -2.86 -5.03
N PHE A 24 -18.38 -4.04 -4.96
CA PHE A 24 -17.01 -4.21 -4.53
C PHE A 24 -16.20 -3.44 -5.57
N SER A 25 -15.89 -2.18 -5.24
CA SER A 25 -14.89 -1.43 -5.96
C SER A 25 -13.62 -2.26 -5.82
N ASN A 26 -13.24 -2.96 -6.89
CA ASN A 26 -11.99 -3.70 -6.92
C ASN A 26 -10.87 -2.68 -6.75
N VAL A 27 -10.40 -2.53 -5.51
CA VAL A 27 -9.23 -1.72 -5.18
C VAL A 27 -8.02 -2.46 -5.76
N GLN A 28 -7.78 -2.24 -7.05
CA GLN A 28 -6.64 -2.84 -7.74
C GLN A 28 -5.39 -2.08 -7.34
N ALA A 29 -4.41 -2.81 -6.80
CA ALA A 29 -3.12 -2.23 -6.46
C ALA A 29 -2.45 -1.64 -7.72
N GLN A 30 -1.96 -0.42 -7.62
CA GLN A 30 -1.36 0.35 -8.70
C GLN A 30 0.14 0.43 -8.53
N ASP A 31 0.89 0.21 -9.61
CA ASP A 31 2.35 0.34 -9.60
C ASP A 31 2.77 1.81 -9.42
N LEU A 32 3.66 2.03 -8.46
CA LEU A 32 4.35 3.28 -8.25
C LEU A 32 5.75 3.21 -8.85
N THR A 33 6.16 4.28 -9.50
CA THR A 33 7.57 4.42 -9.90
C THR A 33 8.45 4.59 -8.67
N PHE A 34 9.71 4.17 -8.77
CA PHE A 34 10.71 4.45 -7.73
C PHE A 34 12.09 4.60 -8.36
N LYS A 35 12.99 5.24 -7.61
CA LYS A 35 14.41 5.36 -7.94
C LYS A 35 15.23 5.01 -6.71
N TYR A 36 16.39 4.39 -6.91
CA TYR A 36 17.35 4.24 -5.82
C TYR A 36 17.92 5.61 -5.41
N CYS A 37 18.12 5.81 -4.10
CA CYS A 37 18.66 7.07 -3.56
C CYS A 37 20.05 7.38 -4.11
N ASP A 38 20.87 6.33 -4.23
CA ASP A 38 22.17 6.37 -4.90
C ASP A 38 22.18 5.26 -5.94
N LYS A 39 22.36 5.64 -7.22
CA LYS A 39 22.36 4.71 -8.34
C LYS A 39 23.64 3.86 -8.41
N ASN A 40 24.71 4.31 -7.75
CA ASN A 40 26.03 3.66 -7.75
C ASN A 40 26.21 2.74 -6.54
N ALA A 41 25.35 2.85 -5.52
CA ALA A 41 25.42 2.02 -4.33
C ALA A 41 25.07 0.55 -4.64
N LYS A 42 25.87 -0.36 -4.08
CA LYS A 42 25.63 -1.81 -4.15
C LYS A 42 24.72 -2.25 -3.00
N TYR A 43 23.43 -1.95 -3.12
CA TYR A 43 22.41 -2.42 -2.16
C TYR A 43 22.28 -3.95 -2.20
N SER A 44 22.35 -4.63 -1.05
CA SER A 44 22.15 -6.08 -0.93
C SER A 44 20.67 -6.49 -0.95
N MET A 45 19.76 -5.52 -0.78
CA MET A 45 18.32 -5.72 -0.95
C MET A 45 17.82 -4.94 -2.17
N LYS A 46 17.36 -5.68 -3.18
CA LYS A 46 16.91 -5.14 -4.47
C LYS A 46 15.39 -5.01 -4.48
N VAL A 47 14.87 -3.80 -4.66
CA VAL A 47 13.44 -3.56 -4.86
C VAL A 47 13.07 -3.86 -6.31
N SER A 48 12.02 -4.65 -6.52
CA SER A 48 11.48 -4.97 -7.84
C SER A 48 10.16 -4.26 -8.14
N ALA A 49 9.37 -3.93 -7.12
CA ALA A 49 8.10 -3.24 -7.29
C ALA A 49 7.71 -2.46 -6.03
N VAL A 50 7.02 -1.34 -6.23
CA VAL A 50 6.31 -0.61 -5.18
C VAL A 50 4.89 -0.46 -5.69
N LYS A 51 3.89 -0.91 -4.91
CA LYS A 51 2.48 -0.85 -5.28
C LYS A 51 1.68 -0.16 -4.19
N ALA A 52 0.76 0.71 -4.59
CA ALA A 52 -0.20 1.32 -3.68
C ALA A 52 -1.59 0.72 -3.89
N SER A 53 -2.37 0.51 -2.84
CA SER A 53 -3.78 0.11 -3.00
C SER A 53 -4.60 1.17 -3.76
N SER A 54 -4.18 2.44 -3.70
CA SER A 54 -4.77 3.54 -4.46
C SER A 54 -3.72 4.56 -4.90
N ASN A 55 -3.85 5.06 -6.13
CA ASN A 55 -3.11 6.20 -6.66
C ASN A 55 -4.05 7.00 -7.59
N PRO A 56 -4.44 8.24 -7.25
CA PRO A 56 -4.04 8.98 -6.05
C PRO A 56 -4.52 8.29 -4.76
N VAL A 57 -3.73 8.43 -3.70
CA VAL A 57 -4.10 8.08 -2.32
C VAL A 57 -5.15 9.06 -1.84
N VAL A 58 -6.23 8.55 -1.25
CA VAL A 58 -7.35 9.37 -0.80
C VAL A 58 -7.13 9.83 0.64
N ARG A 59 -7.19 11.14 0.89
CA ARG A 59 -7.09 11.71 2.24
C ARG A 59 -8.16 11.13 3.17
N GLY A 60 -7.80 10.82 4.40
CA GLY A 60 -8.74 10.27 5.38
C GLY A 60 -9.26 8.86 5.04
N VAL A 61 -8.62 8.14 4.12
CA VAL A 61 -8.93 6.74 3.82
C VAL A 61 -7.66 5.90 4.06
N PRO A 62 -7.76 4.74 4.74
CA PRO A 62 -6.62 3.85 4.87
C PRO A 62 -6.18 3.32 3.50
N PHE A 63 -4.88 3.21 3.29
CA PHE A 63 -4.29 2.66 2.08
C PHE A 63 -3.04 1.87 2.44
N THR A 64 -2.60 1.00 1.53
CA THR A 64 -1.40 0.18 1.74
C THR A 64 -0.35 0.48 0.70
N ILE A 65 0.92 0.41 1.10
CA ILE A 65 2.06 0.34 0.20
C ILE A 65 2.69 -1.03 0.33
N ASN A 66 2.72 -1.79 -0.76
CA ASN A 66 3.40 -3.07 -0.85
C ASN A 66 4.71 -2.91 -1.61
N THR A 67 5.83 -3.10 -0.92
CA THR A 67 7.17 -3.10 -1.52
C THR A 67 7.64 -4.54 -1.69
N THR A 68 7.88 -4.94 -2.93
CA THR A 68 8.46 -6.25 -3.25
C THR A 68 9.97 -6.11 -3.41
N PHE A 69 10.73 -6.93 -2.69
CA PHE A 69 12.17 -6.93 -2.71
C PHE A 69 12.77 -8.34 -2.77
N HIS A 70 14.03 -8.41 -3.16
CA HIS A 70 14.87 -9.59 -3.09
C HIS A 70 16.07 -9.30 -2.18
N SER A 71 16.37 -10.22 -1.27
CA SER A 71 17.57 -10.17 -0.43
C SER A 71 18.45 -11.40 -0.70
N ASP A 72 19.74 -11.17 -0.90
CA ASP A 72 20.72 -12.23 -1.14
C ASP A 72 21.01 -13.03 0.15
N GLU A 73 20.81 -12.41 1.31
CA GLU A 73 21.07 -12.96 2.64
C GLU A 73 19.83 -12.86 3.52
N ALA A 74 19.78 -13.69 4.57
CA ALA A 74 18.72 -13.61 5.58
C ALA A 74 18.86 -12.33 6.40
N ILE A 75 17.74 -11.65 6.66
CA ILE A 75 17.68 -10.45 7.50
C ILE A 75 17.30 -10.88 8.91
N THR A 76 18.24 -10.78 9.84
CA THR A 76 18.06 -11.23 11.24
C THR A 76 17.55 -10.11 12.15
N GLY A 77 17.66 -8.86 11.72
CA GLY A 77 17.20 -7.68 12.43
C GLY A 77 17.44 -6.40 11.64
N GLY A 78 16.96 -5.27 12.15
CA GLY A 78 17.20 -3.98 11.53
C GLY A 78 16.09 -2.96 11.71
N LYS A 79 16.20 -1.85 11.00
CA LYS A 79 15.24 -0.74 11.03
C LYS A 79 14.75 -0.40 9.63
N ALA A 80 13.43 -0.26 9.50
CA ALA A 80 12.78 0.35 8.36
C ALA A 80 12.49 1.81 8.69
N GLN A 81 12.96 2.73 7.85
CA GLN A 81 12.69 4.16 7.96
C GLN A 81 11.96 4.64 6.71
N TYR A 82 10.86 5.36 6.92
CA TYR A 82 10.03 5.95 5.90
C TYR A 82 10.00 7.46 6.11
N ARG A 83 10.62 8.23 5.21
CA ARG A 83 10.58 9.70 5.23
C ARG A 83 9.69 10.19 4.12
N LEU A 84 8.66 10.93 4.47
CA LEU A 84 7.67 11.45 3.58
C LEU A 84 7.85 12.98 3.46
N LYS A 85 7.99 13.47 2.23
CA LYS A 85 8.08 14.89 1.91
C LYS A 85 7.02 15.27 0.88
N SER A 86 6.32 16.37 1.10
CA SER A 86 5.38 16.99 0.14
C SER A 86 6.12 18.01 -0.72
N ASP A 87 5.70 18.18 -1.96
CA ASP A 87 6.19 19.25 -2.84
C ASP A 87 5.54 20.61 -2.48
N GLU A 88 4.41 20.59 -1.77
CA GLU A 88 3.59 21.74 -1.42
C GLU A 88 3.90 22.35 -0.05
N VAL A 89 4.45 21.55 0.88
CA VAL A 89 4.78 21.98 2.25
C VAL A 89 6.20 21.56 2.62
N ASP A 90 6.96 22.50 3.18
CA ASP A 90 8.32 22.24 3.69
C ASP A 90 8.30 21.54 5.06
N ALA A 91 7.71 20.34 5.07
CA ALA A 91 7.68 19.46 6.23
C ALA A 91 8.11 18.05 5.81
N VAL A 92 8.84 17.39 6.69
CA VAL A 92 9.25 15.99 6.52
C VAL A 92 8.69 15.18 7.68
N TYR A 93 7.85 14.21 7.36
CA TYR A 93 7.33 13.24 8.33
C TYR A 93 8.19 11.98 8.29
N THR A 94 8.60 11.47 9.44
CA THR A 94 9.42 10.26 9.53
C THR A 94 8.70 9.22 10.37
N TYR A 95 8.55 8.02 9.82
CA TYR A 95 8.08 6.82 10.51
C TYR A 95 9.22 5.80 10.54
N GLU A 96 9.43 5.16 11.69
CA GLU A 96 10.43 4.12 11.87
C GLU A 96 9.79 2.91 12.52
N SER A 97 10.14 1.72 12.05
CA SER A 97 9.76 0.45 12.68
C SER A 97 10.93 -0.54 12.67
N ASN A 98 10.91 -1.51 13.57
CA ASN A 98 11.85 -2.62 13.50
C ASN A 98 11.43 -3.57 12.36
N VAL A 99 12.39 -4.02 11.55
CA VAL A 99 12.09 -4.99 10.48
C VAL A 99 11.43 -6.26 11.05
N CYS A 100 11.81 -6.67 12.27
CA CYS A 100 11.27 -7.84 12.93
C CYS A 100 9.88 -7.64 13.57
N GLU A 101 9.40 -6.40 13.66
CA GLU A 101 8.02 -6.10 14.05
C GLU A 101 7.09 -6.25 12.83
N GLU A 102 7.57 -5.88 11.64
CA GLU A 102 6.81 -5.97 10.40
C GLU A 102 6.85 -7.37 9.76
N LYS A 103 7.90 -8.15 10.05
CA LYS A 103 8.11 -9.52 9.53
C LYS A 103 8.71 -10.41 10.59
N GLN A 104 8.31 -11.69 10.61
CA GLN A 104 8.94 -12.66 11.49
C GLN A 104 10.41 -12.88 11.10
N CYS A 105 11.31 -12.56 12.03
CA CYS A 105 12.74 -12.77 11.85
C CYS A 105 13.17 -14.19 12.27
N PRO A 106 14.21 -14.76 11.63
CA PRO A 106 14.92 -14.20 10.47
C PRO A 106 14.05 -14.24 9.20
N VAL A 107 14.04 -13.13 8.45
CA VAL A 107 13.47 -13.13 7.10
C VAL A 107 14.46 -13.88 6.22
N SER A 108 14.04 -14.99 5.62
CA SER A 108 14.90 -15.81 4.76
C SER A 108 15.46 -15.01 3.58
N ALA A 109 16.55 -15.49 2.99
CA ALA A 109 16.99 -15.00 1.68
C ALA A 109 15.91 -15.30 0.62
N GLY A 110 15.83 -14.46 -0.42
CA GLY A 110 14.86 -14.61 -1.50
C GLY A 110 13.94 -13.41 -1.68
N LYS A 111 12.82 -13.65 -2.37
CA LYS A 111 11.84 -12.61 -2.74
C LYS A 111 10.75 -12.51 -1.68
N HIS A 112 10.54 -11.31 -1.17
CA HIS A 112 9.56 -11.01 -0.14
C HIS A 112 8.77 -9.74 -0.47
N GLY A 113 7.56 -9.62 0.10
CA GLY A 113 6.76 -8.41 0.07
C GLY A 113 6.61 -7.84 1.47
N LEU A 114 6.78 -6.52 1.62
CA LEU A 114 6.51 -5.77 2.85
C LEU A 114 5.32 -4.86 2.62
N ILE A 115 4.31 -4.98 3.47
CA ILE A 115 3.07 -4.19 3.38
C ILE A 115 3.09 -3.19 4.52
N LEU A 116 3.00 -1.91 4.19
CA LEU A 116 2.86 -0.82 5.14
C LEU A 116 1.44 -0.25 5.05
N ASP A 117 0.70 -0.34 6.15
CA ASP A 117 -0.61 0.29 6.29
C ASP A 117 -0.45 1.76 6.70
N MET A 118 -1.12 2.66 5.98
CA MET A 118 -1.03 4.09 6.23
C MET A 118 -2.38 4.78 6.09
N ARG A 119 -2.49 5.97 6.69
CA ARG A 119 -3.66 6.83 6.59
C ARG A 119 -3.22 8.28 6.63
N PHE A 120 -3.43 9.02 5.54
CA PHE A 120 -3.24 10.46 5.55
C PHE A 120 -4.38 11.15 6.32
N PRO A 121 -4.09 12.18 7.13
CA PRO A 121 -5.12 13.05 7.68
C PRO A 121 -6.02 13.63 6.57
N ALA A 122 -7.30 13.84 6.86
CA ALA A 122 -8.23 14.47 5.92
C ALA A 122 -7.78 15.89 5.50
N VAL A 123 -7.02 16.55 6.37
CA VAL A 123 -6.48 17.90 6.17
C VAL A 123 -5.06 17.92 5.57
N ALA A 124 -4.47 16.76 5.28
CA ALA A 124 -3.15 16.71 4.67
C ALA A 124 -3.14 17.49 3.34
N PRO A 125 -2.05 18.21 3.01
CA PRO A 125 -1.94 18.88 1.72
C PRO A 125 -2.17 17.90 0.57
N LYS A 126 -2.86 18.34 -0.48
CA LYS A 126 -2.96 17.58 -1.71
C LYS A 126 -1.69 17.74 -2.52
N GLY A 127 -1.42 16.77 -3.39
CA GLY A 127 -0.38 16.87 -4.40
C GLY A 127 0.63 15.73 -4.34
N THR A 128 1.88 16.00 -4.70
CA THR A 128 2.89 14.94 -4.87
C THR A 128 3.71 14.77 -3.61
N TYR A 129 3.75 13.53 -3.14
CA TYR A 129 4.57 13.13 -2.00
C TYR A 129 5.68 12.20 -2.45
N HIS A 130 6.87 12.40 -1.89
CA HIS A 130 8.03 11.56 -2.11
C HIS A 130 8.30 10.76 -0.85
N MET A 131 8.09 9.44 -0.91
CA MET A 131 8.42 8.54 0.18
C MET A 131 9.80 7.93 -0.04
N ASN A 132 10.75 8.35 0.79
CA ASN A 132 12.06 7.74 0.91
C ASN A 132 11.97 6.55 1.88
N MET A 133 12.20 5.35 1.37
CA MET A 133 12.20 4.10 2.13
C MET A 133 13.65 3.64 2.26
N THR A 134 14.15 3.58 3.50
CA THR A 134 15.49 3.11 3.82
C THR A 134 15.39 1.92 4.76
N PHE A 135 16.10 0.84 4.43
CA PHE A 135 16.21 -0.33 5.29
C PHE A 135 17.66 -0.51 5.69
N VAL A 136 17.89 -0.65 6.99
CA VAL A 136 19.20 -0.94 7.57
C VAL A 136 19.13 -2.26 8.34
N ASP A 137 20.19 -3.05 8.32
CA ASP A 137 20.28 -4.28 9.09
C ASP A 137 20.62 -4.02 10.57
N GLN A 138 20.73 -5.09 11.36
CA GLN A 138 21.10 -5.03 12.77
C GLN A 138 22.47 -4.41 13.05
N ASN A 139 23.36 -4.37 12.05
CA ASN A 139 24.70 -3.77 12.14
C ASN A 139 24.72 -2.32 11.64
N GLY A 140 23.56 -1.75 11.27
CA GLY A 140 23.44 -0.42 10.69
C GLY A 140 23.87 -0.33 9.22
N LYS A 141 24.15 -1.45 8.56
CA LYS A 141 24.44 -1.47 7.13
C LYS A 141 23.15 -1.22 6.34
N LYS A 142 23.20 -0.24 5.44
CA LYS A 142 22.08 0.08 4.55
C LYS A 142 21.86 -1.03 3.53
N LEU A 143 20.76 -1.77 3.68
CA LEU A 143 20.35 -2.85 2.80
C LEU A 143 19.74 -2.32 1.50
N THR A 144 18.90 -1.28 1.59
CA THR A 144 18.34 -0.58 0.43
C THR A 144 17.99 0.87 0.76
N CYS A 145 17.84 1.68 -0.29
CA CYS A 145 17.25 3.02 -0.20
C CYS A 145 16.60 3.38 -1.53
N ILE A 146 15.30 3.67 -1.50
CA ILE A 146 14.53 4.10 -2.68
C ILE A 146 13.66 5.31 -2.37
N ILE A 147 13.35 6.10 -3.39
CA ILE A 147 12.40 7.21 -3.35
C ILE A 147 11.28 6.88 -4.33
N SER A 148 10.05 6.83 -3.84
CA SER A 148 8.86 6.58 -4.64
C SER A 148 7.90 7.77 -4.55
N PRO A 149 7.63 8.48 -5.66
CA PRO A 149 6.62 9.51 -5.71
C PRO A 149 5.22 8.92 -5.88
N PHE A 150 4.23 9.49 -5.19
CA PHE A 150 2.81 9.20 -5.39
C PHE A 150 1.95 10.44 -5.15
N LYS A 151 0.71 10.42 -5.65
CA LYS A 151 -0.22 11.54 -5.50
C LYS A 151 -1.16 11.31 -4.33
N VAL A 152 -1.48 12.37 -3.60
CA VAL A 152 -2.53 12.40 -2.56
C VAL A 152 -3.60 13.40 -2.99
N ASP A 153 -4.86 12.99 -2.96
CA ASP A 153 -6.01 13.82 -3.34
C ASP A 153 -7.27 13.46 -2.53
N ASP A 154 -8.39 14.14 -2.80
CA ASP A 154 -9.70 13.78 -2.28
C ASP A 154 -10.30 12.59 -3.04
N ALA A 155 -11.33 11.99 -2.46
CA ALA A 155 -12.14 11.03 -3.16
C ALA A 155 -12.78 11.72 -4.39
N THR A 156 -12.45 11.28 -5.59
CA THR A 156 -13.18 11.69 -6.79
C THR A 156 -14.60 11.14 -6.70
N THR A 157 -15.58 12.02 -6.46
CA THR A 157 -16.99 11.72 -6.70
C THR A 157 -17.15 11.64 -8.22
N LYS A 158 -17.23 10.43 -8.77
CA LYS A 158 -17.69 10.22 -10.15
C LYS A 158 -19.19 10.04 -10.16
#